data_AF-A0A3B8YRY8-F1
#
_entry.id   AF-A0A3B8YRY8-F1
#
_cell.length_a   1.000
_cell.length_b   1.000
_cell.length_c   1.000
_cell.angle_alpha   90.00
_cell.angle_beta   90.00
_cell.angle_gamma   90.00
#
_symmetry.space_group_name_H-M   'P 1'
#
loop_
_entity.id
_entity.type
_entity.pdbx_description
1 polymer ?
#
loop_
_entity_poly.entity_id
_entity_poly.type
_entity_poly.pdbx_seq_one_letter_code
_entity_poly.pdbx_strand_id
1 'polypeptide(L)'
;AADRFIEVIPEIDMPGHATAAVKAYPEFSGGGSKQYPNFTFNPGKEGTYTFLTDILKEITALFPSKYIHIGGDEVHFGNEQWNRLPEIGELMKTEGLDDLVAVEHYFLNRMSDSIRTLGKTVMGWDEVVTAGLPVSNTVVMWWRQERPEQLEKAISKGYEIIMCPRLPLYLDFVQHPSHQYGRKWSKGEYAPIEKVYHFPGTDYTSGISVATPLIKGIQGNIWTERIHTPQRLQFMVYPRLSALAEAAWTQDHSKNYENFNLRMDKMLEIYKKYGIVFFNYKDPESSPEVAGPEKRK
;
A
#
# COMPACT_ATOMS: atom_id res chain seq x y z
N ALA A 1 18.73 1.99 8.94
CA ALA A 1 18.03 0.83 8.35
C ALA A 1 19.03 -0.23 7.89
N ALA A 2 20.03 0.15 7.08
CA ALA A 2 21.09 -0.74 6.61
C ALA A 2 21.80 -1.57 7.71
N ASP A 3 22.20 -0.95 8.83
CA ASP A 3 22.82 -1.68 9.97
C ASP A 3 21.94 -2.78 10.59
N ARG A 4 20.66 -2.81 10.23
CA ARG A 4 19.65 -3.80 10.68
C ARG A 4 19.14 -4.66 9.54
N PHE A 5 19.82 -4.65 8.38
CA PHE A 5 19.44 -5.39 7.18
C PHE A 5 18.04 -5.04 6.65
N ILE A 6 17.60 -3.79 6.86
CA ILE A 6 16.33 -3.26 6.37
C ILE A 6 16.61 -2.37 5.15
N GLU A 7 16.05 -2.74 4.00
CA GLU A 7 15.98 -1.90 2.80
C GLU A 7 14.84 -0.88 2.95
N VAL A 8 15.09 0.37 2.57
CA VAL A 8 14.07 1.44 2.56
C VAL A 8 13.71 1.73 1.11
N ILE A 9 12.46 1.45 0.75
CA ILE A 9 11.91 1.68 -0.58
C ILE A 9 11.02 2.93 -0.50
N PRO A 10 11.36 4.02 -1.19
CA PRO A 10 10.55 5.23 -1.17
C PRO A 10 9.31 5.08 -2.08
N GLU A 11 8.19 5.64 -1.64
CA GLU A 11 6.97 5.79 -2.43
C GLU A 11 6.71 7.27 -2.74
N ILE A 12 6.61 7.59 -4.03
CA ILE A 12 6.12 8.88 -4.51
C ILE A 12 4.83 8.60 -5.29
N ASP A 13 3.70 8.72 -4.61
CA ASP A 13 2.40 8.36 -5.17
C ASP A 13 1.94 9.32 -6.29
N MET A 14 1.47 8.74 -7.39
CA MET A 14 1.06 9.43 -8.61
C MET A 14 0.20 8.54 -9.53
N PRO A 15 -0.64 9.10 -10.42
CA PRO A 15 -0.99 10.52 -10.50
C PRO A 15 -2.01 10.95 -9.44
N GLY A 16 -2.67 9.99 -8.76
CA GLY A 16 -3.61 10.22 -7.66
C GLY A 16 -2.90 10.64 -6.36
N HIS A 17 -3.69 10.86 -5.29
CA HIS A 17 -3.22 11.22 -3.94
C HIS A 17 -2.23 12.40 -3.89
N ALA A 18 -2.23 13.25 -4.90
CA ALA A 18 -1.23 14.28 -5.12
C ALA A 18 -1.51 15.58 -4.36
N THR A 19 -2.53 15.63 -3.49
CA THR A 19 -3.09 16.88 -2.93
C THR A 19 -2.07 17.77 -2.25
N ALA A 20 -1.11 17.20 -1.51
CA ALA A 20 -0.05 18.00 -0.90
C ALA A 20 0.83 18.68 -1.96
N ALA A 21 1.27 17.92 -2.97
CA ALA A 21 2.14 18.40 -4.03
C ALA A 21 1.44 19.44 -4.91
N VAL A 22 0.23 19.16 -5.41
CA VAL A 22 -0.46 20.08 -6.33
C VAL A 22 -1.03 21.31 -5.64
N LYS A 23 -1.14 21.33 -4.31
CA LYS A 23 -1.39 22.58 -3.56
C LYS A 23 -0.14 23.45 -3.44
N ALA A 24 1.03 22.84 -3.32
CA ALA A 24 2.30 23.55 -3.28
C ALA A 24 2.74 24.02 -4.69
N TYR A 25 2.41 23.24 -5.71
CA TYR A 25 2.72 23.50 -7.13
C TYR A 25 1.45 23.42 -7.99
N PRO A 26 0.55 24.41 -7.91
CA PRO A 26 -0.75 24.40 -8.61
C PRO A 26 -0.65 24.28 -10.13
N GLU A 27 0.46 24.68 -10.72
CA GLU A 27 0.73 24.59 -12.16
C GLU A 27 0.68 23.15 -12.70
N PHE A 28 0.96 22.15 -11.86
CA PHE A 28 0.92 20.72 -12.21
C PHE A 28 -0.38 20.02 -11.82
N SER A 29 -1.38 20.76 -11.30
CA SER A 29 -2.65 20.16 -10.91
C SER A 29 -3.47 19.68 -12.11
N GLY A 30 -3.93 18.42 -12.02
CA GLY A 30 -4.96 17.83 -12.88
C GLY A 30 -6.37 18.02 -12.31
N GLY A 31 -6.50 18.76 -11.20
CA GLY A 31 -7.77 18.94 -10.52
C GLY A 31 -8.12 17.76 -9.61
N GLY A 32 -9.41 17.50 -9.48
CA GLY A 32 -9.98 16.56 -8.53
C GLY A 32 -11.46 16.27 -8.81
N SER A 33 -12.11 15.61 -7.87
CA SER A 33 -13.57 15.50 -7.81
C SER A 33 -14.13 16.46 -6.75
N LYS A 34 -15.46 16.53 -6.64
CA LYS A 34 -16.09 17.29 -5.55
C LYS A 34 -15.68 16.79 -4.17
N GLN A 35 -15.50 15.48 -4.01
CA GLN A 35 -15.11 14.87 -2.74
C GLN A 35 -13.60 14.98 -2.49
N TYR A 36 -12.81 14.90 -3.56
CA TYR A 36 -11.34 14.92 -3.49
C TYR A 36 -10.80 16.03 -4.41
N PRO A 37 -10.85 17.31 -3.98
CA PRO A 37 -10.37 18.43 -4.78
C PRO A 37 -8.84 18.48 -4.80
N ASN A 38 -8.25 18.80 -5.97
CA ASN A 38 -6.80 18.81 -6.18
C ASN A 38 -6.17 17.45 -5.83
N PHE A 39 -6.74 16.36 -6.34
CA PHE A 39 -6.31 15.01 -6.03
C PHE A 39 -5.26 14.49 -7.02
N THR A 40 -5.23 15.03 -8.23
CA THR A 40 -4.40 14.48 -9.30
C THR A 40 -3.35 15.45 -9.82
N PHE A 41 -2.21 14.91 -10.25
CA PHE A 41 -1.35 15.56 -11.23
C PHE A 41 -2.03 15.63 -12.61
N ASN A 42 -1.53 16.48 -13.51
CA ASN A 42 -2.09 16.68 -14.85
C ASN A 42 -1.30 15.88 -15.91
N PRO A 43 -1.87 14.81 -16.49
CA PRO A 43 -1.22 14.03 -17.55
C PRO A 43 -1.01 14.79 -18.86
N GLY A 44 -1.83 15.81 -19.15
CA GLY A 44 -1.78 16.55 -20.41
C GLY A 44 -0.65 17.58 -20.48
N LYS A 45 0.13 17.75 -19.41
CA LYS A 45 1.21 18.73 -19.31
C LYS A 45 2.58 18.03 -19.28
N GLU A 46 3.41 18.27 -20.30
CA GLU A 46 4.80 17.77 -20.33
C GLU A 46 5.63 18.20 -19.12
N GLY A 47 5.36 19.39 -18.58
CA GLY A 47 6.01 19.89 -17.37
C GLY A 47 5.79 18.99 -16.15
N THR A 48 4.65 18.30 -16.06
CA THR A 48 4.35 17.34 -14.98
C THR A 48 5.35 16.19 -14.97
N TYR A 49 5.66 15.61 -16.13
CA TYR A 49 6.60 14.50 -16.24
C TYR A 49 8.03 14.94 -15.90
N THR A 50 8.42 16.15 -16.32
CA THR A 50 9.73 16.72 -15.97
C THR A 50 9.84 16.91 -14.46
N PHE A 51 8.85 17.57 -13.85
CA PHE A 51 8.79 17.81 -12.41
C PHE A 51 8.89 16.53 -11.58
N LEU A 52 8.08 15.52 -11.92
CA LEU A 52 8.10 14.24 -11.20
C LEU A 52 9.40 13.48 -11.45
N THR A 53 9.93 13.49 -12.67
CA THR A 53 11.20 12.83 -12.98
C THR A 53 12.37 13.47 -12.23
N ASP A 54 12.37 14.79 -12.05
CA ASP A 54 13.39 15.47 -11.27
C ASP A 54 13.32 15.13 -9.78
N ILE A 55 12.10 15.03 -9.20
CA ILE A 55 11.91 14.47 -7.85
C ILE A 55 12.46 13.05 -7.77
N LEU A 56 12.14 12.20 -8.74
CA LEU A 56 12.63 10.82 -8.77
C LEU A 56 14.16 10.75 -8.87
N LYS A 57 14.82 11.66 -9.60
CA LYS A 57 16.29 11.75 -9.63
C LYS A 57 16.86 12.05 -8.24
N GLU A 58 16.28 13.02 -7.53
CA GLU A 58 16.72 13.36 -6.17
C GLU A 58 16.51 12.19 -5.20
N ILE A 59 15.35 11.55 -5.25
CA ILE A 59 15.02 10.39 -4.42
C ILE A 59 15.95 9.21 -4.72
N THR A 60 16.20 8.91 -5.99
CA THR A 60 17.07 7.78 -6.38
C THR A 60 18.54 8.00 -6.01
N ALA A 61 18.97 9.26 -5.86
CA ALA A 61 20.29 9.60 -5.31
C ALA A 61 20.37 9.39 -3.78
N LEU A 62 19.26 9.57 -3.06
CA LEU A 62 19.19 9.42 -1.60
C LEU A 62 18.96 7.96 -1.17
N PHE A 63 18.16 7.20 -1.91
CA PHE A 63 17.76 5.84 -1.56
C PHE A 63 18.52 4.80 -2.40
N PRO A 64 19.36 3.94 -1.78
CA PRO A 64 20.16 2.94 -2.51
C PRO A 64 19.32 1.78 -3.05
N SER A 65 18.06 1.66 -2.61
CA SER A 65 17.13 0.65 -3.11
C SER A 65 17.09 0.62 -4.63
N LYS A 66 17.01 -0.59 -5.20
CA LYS A 66 16.78 -0.75 -6.64
C LYS A 66 15.33 -0.51 -7.02
N TYR A 67 14.44 -0.41 -6.05
CA TYR A 67 13.01 -0.23 -6.21
C TYR A 67 12.58 1.21 -5.92
N ILE A 68 11.58 1.69 -6.66
CA ILE A 68 10.83 2.93 -6.41
C ILE A 68 9.34 2.61 -6.50
N HIS A 69 8.57 2.93 -5.46
CA HIS A 69 7.12 2.79 -5.50
C HIS A 69 6.47 4.06 -6.08
N ILE A 70 5.57 3.91 -7.05
CA ILE A 70 4.87 5.04 -7.69
C ILE A 70 3.42 5.18 -7.25
N GLY A 71 2.97 4.32 -6.35
CA GLY A 71 1.56 4.24 -5.96
C GLY A 71 0.72 3.74 -7.12
N GLY A 72 -0.12 4.63 -7.66
CA GLY A 72 -0.98 4.36 -8.82
C GLY A 72 -2.35 3.79 -8.44
N ASP A 73 -2.74 3.89 -7.17
CA ASP A 73 -4.05 3.48 -6.69
C ASP A 73 -5.10 4.60 -6.83
N GLU A 74 -6.37 4.20 -6.86
CA GLU A 74 -7.50 5.08 -6.55
C GLU A 74 -7.67 6.36 -7.41
N VAL A 75 -6.97 6.47 -8.54
CA VAL A 75 -6.98 7.65 -9.44
C VAL A 75 -8.40 8.04 -9.86
N HIS A 76 -9.26 7.05 -10.08
CA HIS A 76 -10.67 7.23 -10.43
C HIS A 76 -11.49 8.05 -9.42
N PHE A 77 -11.04 8.23 -8.17
CA PHE A 77 -11.71 9.10 -7.20
C PHE A 77 -11.53 10.59 -7.48
N GLY A 78 -10.52 10.98 -8.27
CA GLY A 78 -10.17 12.39 -8.47
C GLY A 78 -9.89 12.80 -9.92
N ASN A 79 -10.09 11.93 -10.90
CA ASN A 79 -9.84 12.24 -12.31
C ASN A 79 -11.03 12.91 -13.03
N GLU A 80 -12.16 13.15 -12.36
CA GLU A 80 -13.39 13.70 -12.98
C GLU A 80 -13.13 14.98 -13.80
N GLN A 81 -12.26 15.87 -13.31
CA GLN A 81 -11.96 17.14 -13.96
C GLN A 81 -11.09 17.00 -15.23
N TRP A 82 -10.39 15.88 -15.44
CA TRP A 82 -9.57 15.67 -16.65
C TRP A 82 -10.38 15.82 -17.94
N ASN A 83 -11.65 15.39 -17.95
CA ASN A 83 -12.58 15.54 -19.07
C ASN A 83 -12.86 17.00 -19.49
N ARG A 84 -12.46 17.98 -18.67
CA ARG A 84 -12.70 19.41 -18.92
C ARG A 84 -11.43 20.19 -19.18
N LEU A 85 -10.27 19.55 -19.12
CA LEU A 85 -8.96 20.17 -19.31
C LEU A 85 -8.58 20.12 -20.80
N PRO A 86 -8.38 21.27 -21.47
CA PRO A 86 -8.02 21.30 -22.89
C PRO A 86 -6.77 20.49 -23.22
N GLU A 87 -5.76 20.54 -22.35
CA GLU A 87 -4.51 19.78 -22.48
C GLU A 87 -4.70 18.26 -22.44
N ILE A 88 -5.69 17.77 -21.68
CA ILE A 88 -6.04 16.34 -21.69
C ILE A 88 -6.73 15.97 -23.00
N GLY A 89 -7.63 16.83 -23.49
CA GLY A 89 -8.27 16.64 -24.79
C GLY A 89 -7.25 16.54 -25.94
N GLU A 90 -6.23 17.39 -25.93
CA GLU A 90 -5.16 17.34 -26.94
C GLU A 90 -4.27 16.09 -26.78
N LEU A 91 -3.96 15.70 -25.54
CA LEU A 91 -3.24 14.44 -25.27
C LEU A 91 -4.02 13.25 -25.83
N MET A 92 -5.31 13.13 -25.50
CA MET A 92 -6.15 12.03 -25.95
C MET A 92 -6.22 11.96 -27.48
N LYS A 93 -6.31 13.10 -28.16
CA LYS A 93 -6.31 13.16 -29.63
C LYS A 93 -4.97 12.75 -30.23
N THR A 94 -3.87 13.23 -29.66
CA THR A 94 -2.50 12.99 -30.16
C THR A 94 -2.10 11.54 -30.01
N GLU A 95 -2.41 10.95 -28.87
CA GLU A 95 -2.01 9.57 -28.49
C GLU A 95 -3.10 8.53 -28.81
N GLY A 96 -4.27 8.98 -29.32
CA GLY A 96 -5.39 8.11 -29.65
C GLY A 96 -6.00 7.39 -28.44
N LEU A 97 -6.17 8.11 -27.33
CA LEU A 97 -6.69 7.56 -26.07
C LEU A 97 -8.22 7.68 -26.02
N ASP A 98 -8.89 6.56 -25.80
CA ASP A 98 -10.36 6.48 -25.88
C ASP A 98 -11.07 7.08 -24.65
N ASP A 99 -10.47 6.97 -23.47
CA ASP A 99 -11.08 7.38 -22.20
C ASP A 99 -10.04 7.82 -21.15
N LEU A 100 -10.52 8.26 -19.99
CA LEU A 100 -9.64 8.69 -18.89
C LEU A 100 -8.82 7.55 -18.25
N VAL A 101 -9.25 6.30 -18.42
CA VAL A 101 -8.48 5.14 -17.96
C VAL A 101 -7.26 4.97 -18.86
N ALA A 102 -7.42 5.14 -20.18
CA ALA A 102 -6.30 5.18 -21.11
C ALA A 102 -5.34 6.37 -20.82
N VAL A 103 -5.85 7.52 -20.40
CA VAL A 103 -5.02 8.66 -19.93
C VAL A 103 -4.21 8.31 -18.68
N GLU A 104 -4.83 7.65 -17.70
CA GLU A 104 -4.12 7.15 -16.51
C GLU A 104 -3.04 6.15 -16.88
N HIS A 105 -3.35 5.17 -17.75
CA HIS A 105 -2.40 4.18 -18.21
C HIS A 105 -1.22 4.82 -18.96
N TYR A 106 -1.48 5.81 -19.81
CA TYR A 106 -0.44 6.57 -20.50
C TYR A 106 0.51 7.23 -19.48
N PHE A 107 -0.04 7.89 -18.47
CA PHE A 107 0.74 8.51 -17.41
C PHE A 107 1.63 7.50 -16.67
N LEU A 108 1.06 6.39 -16.21
CA LEU A 108 1.79 5.36 -15.46
C LEU A 108 2.90 4.71 -16.30
N ASN A 109 2.67 4.48 -17.60
CA ASN A 109 3.72 3.97 -18.49
C ASN A 109 4.85 4.98 -18.69
N ARG A 110 4.55 6.27 -18.86
CA ARG A 110 5.59 7.31 -18.99
C ARG A 110 6.43 7.48 -17.72
N MET A 111 5.81 7.38 -16.55
CA MET A 111 6.55 7.42 -15.28
C MET A 111 7.35 6.13 -15.05
N SER A 112 6.82 4.97 -15.45
CA SER A 112 7.56 3.70 -15.46
C SER A 112 8.81 3.76 -16.35
N ASP A 113 8.68 4.32 -17.56
CA ASP A 113 9.80 4.53 -18.47
C ASP A 113 10.87 5.44 -17.85
N SER A 114 10.44 6.52 -17.17
CA SER A 114 11.34 7.43 -16.47
C SER A 114 12.14 6.69 -15.38
N ILE A 115 11.49 5.87 -14.54
CA ILE A 115 12.15 5.06 -13.52
C ILE A 115 13.12 4.04 -14.11
N ARG A 116 12.76 3.42 -15.23
CA ARG A 116 13.65 2.50 -15.96
C ARG A 116 14.89 3.21 -16.47
N THR A 117 14.76 4.43 -16.99
CA THR A 117 15.93 5.22 -17.43
C THR A 117 16.86 5.61 -16.28
N LEU A 118 16.34 5.70 -15.05
CA LEU A 118 17.11 5.88 -13.82
C LEU A 118 17.74 4.57 -13.29
N GLY A 119 17.58 3.45 -14.01
CA GLY A 119 18.14 2.15 -13.64
C GLY A 119 17.45 1.48 -12.45
N LYS A 120 16.17 1.81 -12.20
CA LYS A 120 15.38 1.32 -11.07
C LYS A 120 14.25 0.39 -11.55
N THR A 121 13.67 -0.34 -10.59
CA THR A 121 12.50 -1.20 -10.75
C THR A 121 11.28 -0.53 -10.15
N VAL A 122 10.19 -0.49 -10.91
CA VAL A 122 8.93 0.09 -10.45
C VAL A 122 8.28 -0.87 -9.46
N MET A 123 7.77 -0.31 -8.37
CA MET A 123 6.73 -0.94 -7.55
C MET A 123 5.45 -0.13 -7.66
N GLY A 124 4.30 -0.78 -7.64
CA GLY A 124 3.01 -0.08 -7.68
C GLY A 124 1.88 -0.94 -7.14
N TRP A 125 0.79 -0.28 -6.72
CA TRP A 125 -0.44 -0.95 -6.31
C TRP A 125 -1.07 -1.70 -7.49
N ASP A 126 -1.82 -2.77 -7.22
CA ASP A 126 -2.25 -3.74 -8.23
C ASP A 126 -3.04 -3.19 -9.44
N GLU A 127 -3.55 -1.97 -9.36
CA GLU A 127 -4.02 -1.17 -10.50
C GLU A 127 -3.01 -1.15 -11.69
N VAL A 128 -1.70 -1.10 -11.42
CA VAL A 128 -0.66 -1.04 -12.47
C VAL A 128 -0.66 -2.26 -13.40
N VAL A 129 -1.22 -3.40 -12.97
CA VAL A 129 -1.40 -4.61 -13.80
C VAL A 129 -2.31 -4.34 -14.99
N THR A 130 -3.30 -3.46 -14.79
CA THR A 130 -4.25 -3.07 -15.83
C THR A 130 -3.68 -1.98 -16.74
N ALA A 131 -2.83 -1.10 -16.20
CA ALA A 131 -2.04 -0.15 -16.98
C ALA A 131 -0.99 -0.80 -17.89
N GLY A 132 -0.64 -2.07 -17.65
CA GLY A 132 0.17 -2.86 -18.57
C GLY A 132 1.66 -2.49 -18.56
N LEU A 133 2.17 -2.08 -17.39
CA LEU A 133 3.59 -1.76 -17.21
C LEU A 133 4.50 -2.94 -17.60
N PRO A 134 5.78 -2.70 -17.96
CA PRO A 134 6.69 -3.78 -18.34
C PRO A 134 6.88 -4.80 -17.21
N VAL A 135 6.44 -6.04 -17.45
CA VAL A 135 6.52 -7.16 -16.49
C VAL A 135 7.95 -7.37 -15.97
N SER A 136 8.94 -7.27 -16.86
CA SER A 136 10.35 -7.48 -16.53
C SER A 136 10.95 -6.42 -15.59
N ASN A 137 10.25 -5.32 -15.35
CA ASN A 137 10.75 -4.18 -14.58
C ASN A 137 9.70 -3.62 -13.61
N THR A 138 8.73 -4.44 -13.21
CA THR A 138 7.64 -4.05 -12.31
C THR A 138 7.38 -5.12 -11.26
N VAL A 139 7.28 -4.71 -10.00
CA VAL A 139 6.76 -5.52 -8.89
C VAL A 139 5.39 -4.97 -8.49
N VAL A 140 4.42 -5.86 -8.33
CA VAL A 140 3.03 -5.51 -8.03
C VAL A 140 2.74 -5.70 -6.55
N MET A 141 2.12 -4.71 -5.91
CA MET A 141 1.62 -4.79 -4.54
C MET A 141 0.11 -5.08 -4.55
N TRP A 142 -0.25 -6.35 -4.31
CA TRP A 142 -1.65 -6.78 -4.33
C TRP A 142 -2.32 -6.52 -2.98
N TRP A 143 -3.29 -5.62 -2.98
CA TRP A 143 -3.91 -5.09 -1.76
C TRP A 143 -5.44 -5.25 -1.72
N ARG A 144 -6.08 -5.37 -2.90
CA ARG A 144 -7.54 -5.48 -3.02
C ARG A 144 -7.97 -6.93 -2.91
N GLN A 145 -8.17 -7.38 -1.67
CA GLN A 145 -8.67 -8.74 -1.39
C GLN A 145 -10.04 -9.04 -2.03
N GLU A 146 -10.86 -8.01 -2.27
CA GLU A 146 -12.16 -8.08 -2.94
C GLU A 146 -12.03 -8.16 -4.46
N ARG A 147 -10.80 -8.08 -4.99
CA ARG A 147 -10.43 -8.22 -6.40
C ARG A 147 -9.41 -9.35 -6.59
N PRO A 148 -9.71 -10.61 -6.18
CA PRO A 148 -8.78 -11.73 -6.34
C PRO A 148 -8.41 -12.00 -7.80
N GLU A 149 -9.28 -11.64 -8.76
CA GLU A 149 -8.99 -11.72 -10.19
C GLU A 149 -7.78 -10.88 -10.62
N GLN A 150 -7.45 -9.80 -9.90
CA GLN A 150 -6.26 -8.99 -10.18
C GLN A 150 -4.98 -9.73 -9.78
N LEU A 151 -5.00 -10.50 -8.69
CA LEU A 151 -3.88 -11.35 -8.30
C LEU A 151 -3.64 -12.44 -9.35
N GLU A 152 -4.69 -13.13 -9.79
CA GLU A 152 -4.60 -14.14 -10.84
C GLU A 152 -4.09 -13.55 -12.17
N LYS A 153 -4.57 -12.37 -12.53
CA LYS A 153 -4.10 -11.62 -13.71
C LYS A 153 -2.62 -11.23 -13.58
N ALA A 154 -2.17 -10.80 -12.41
CA ALA A 154 -0.76 -10.46 -12.18
C ALA A 154 0.14 -11.71 -12.31
N ILE A 155 -0.27 -12.83 -11.71
CA ILE A 155 0.44 -14.11 -11.80
C ILE A 155 0.52 -14.61 -13.24
N SER A 156 -0.62 -14.63 -13.95
CA SER A 156 -0.68 -15.12 -15.34
C SER A 156 0.15 -14.27 -16.31
N LYS A 157 0.27 -12.97 -16.06
CA LYS A 157 1.16 -12.07 -16.82
C LYS A 157 2.64 -12.21 -16.45
N GLY A 158 2.97 -12.87 -15.33
CA GLY A 158 4.34 -13.12 -14.90
C GLY A 158 4.96 -12.02 -14.04
N TYR A 159 4.17 -11.15 -13.40
CA TYR A 159 4.71 -10.13 -12.50
C TYR A 159 5.28 -10.75 -11.22
N GLU A 160 6.36 -10.17 -10.70
CA GLU A 160 6.73 -10.34 -9.29
C GLU A 160 5.71 -9.63 -8.41
N ILE A 161 5.29 -10.25 -7.31
CA ILE A 161 4.17 -9.79 -6.47
C ILE A 161 4.55 -9.79 -5.00
N ILE A 162 4.18 -8.73 -4.29
CA ILE A 162 4.11 -8.65 -2.83
C ILE A 162 2.64 -8.68 -2.43
N MET A 163 2.27 -9.62 -1.56
CA MET A 163 0.90 -9.69 -1.05
C MET A 163 0.73 -8.82 0.19
N CYS A 164 -0.20 -7.87 0.14
CA CYS A 164 -0.51 -6.97 1.23
C CYS A 164 -2.02 -6.65 1.28
N PRO A 165 -2.92 -7.66 1.32
CA PRO A 165 -4.36 -7.40 1.35
C PRO A 165 -4.79 -6.60 2.59
N ARG A 166 -5.86 -5.82 2.46
CA ARG A 166 -6.46 -5.05 3.57
C ARG A 166 -6.60 -5.88 4.85
N LEU A 167 -7.31 -6.99 4.80
CA LEU A 167 -7.38 -7.97 5.86
C LEU A 167 -6.60 -9.21 5.44
N PRO A 168 -5.68 -9.73 6.29
CA PRO A 168 -5.38 -9.25 7.64
C PRO A 168 -4.22 -8.24 7.72
N LEU A 169 -3.64 -7.78 6.62
CA LEU A 169 -2.32 -7.14 6.63
C LEU A 169 -2.33 -5.60 6.75
N TYR A 170 -3.49 -4.93 6.72
CA TYR A 170 -3.57 -3.52 7.08
C TYR A 170 -3.73 -3.38 8.60
N LEU A 171 -2.66 -2.93 9.24
CA LEU A 171 -2.55 -2.81 10.69
C LEU A 171 -3.25 -1.55 11.24
N ASP A 172 -3.83 -0.69 10.40
CA ASP A 172 -4.74 0.39 10.80
C ASP A 172 -6.20 -0.10 11.02
N PHE A 173 -6.51 -1.32 10.59
CA PHE A 173 -7.73 -2.01 11.01
C PHE A 173 -7.63 -2.42 12.47
N VAL A 174 -8.76 -2.37 13.18
CA VAL A 174 -8.80 -2.75 14.59
C VAL A 174 -8.42 -4.23 14.80
N GLN A 175 -8.00 -4.55 16.02
CA GLN A 175 -7.52 -5.89 16.42
C GLN A 175 -8.59 -6.76 17.04
N HIS A 176 -9.63 -6.13 17.59
CA HIS A 176 -10.63 -6.78 18.43
C HIS A 176 -11.99 -6.10 18.22
N PRO A 177 -13.13 -6.81 18.33
CA PRO A 177 -14.46 -6.26 18.07
C PRO A 177 -14.82 -5.07 18.96
N SER A 178 -14.28 -5.01 20.20
CA SER A 178 -14.54 -3.92 21.15
C SER A 178 -13.91 -2.58 20.74
N HIS A 179 -12.90 -2.59 19.87
CA HIS A 179 -12.22 -1.38 19.42
C HIS A 179 -13.14 -0.55 18.51
N GLN A 180 -13.06 0.78 18.64
CA GLN A 180 -13.95 1.76 18.02
C GLN A 180 -13.23 2.81 17.19
N TYR A 181 -11.94 3.08 17.43
CA TYR A 181 -11.26 4.21 16.81
C TYR A 181 -10.54 3.85 15.50
N GLY A 182 -10.11 2.60 15.33
CA GLY A 182 -9.47 2.12 14.09
C GLY A 182 -10.46 1.84 12.95
N ARG A 183 -9.95 1.46 11.78
CA ARG A 183 -10.80 1.03 10.66
C ARG A 183 -11.44 -0.33 10.97
N LYS A 184 -12.67 -0.53 10.51
CA LYS A 184 -13.33 -1.83 10.39
C LYS A 184 -13.69 -2.01 8.92
N TRP A 185 -13.61 -3.25 8.43
CA TRP A 185 -14.06 -3.56 7.08
C TRP A 185 -15.55 -3.90 7.06
N SER A 186 -16.06 -4.27 5.89
CA SER A 186 -17.41 -4.78 5.64
C SER A 186 -18.00 -5.51 6.85
N LYS A 187 -19.23 -5.15 7.23
CA LYS A 187 -19.99 -5.78 8.34
C LYS A 187 -19.22 -5.87 9.68
N GLY A 188 -18.23 -5.02 9.91
CA GLY A 188 -17.51 -4.95 11.19
C GLY A 188 -16.31 -5.90 11.30
N GLU A 189 -15.84 -6.46 10.19
CA GLU A 189 -14.62 -7.28 10.14
C GLU A 189 -13.39 -6.49 10.60
N TYR A 190 -12.44 -7.21 11.20
CA TYR A 190 -11.24 -6.67 11.82
C TYR A 190 -10.04 -7.60 11.55
N ALA A 191 -8.83 -7.17 11.92
CA ALA A 191 -7.59 -7.88 11.67
C ALA A 191 -6.99 -8.42 12.99
N PRO A 192 -7.48 -9.56 13.50
CA PRO A 192 -6.93 -10.21 14.69
C PRO A 192 -5.57 -10.85 14.40
N ILE A 193 -4.77 -11.07 15.45
CA ILE A 193 -3.40 -11.60 15.33
C ILE A 193 -3.36 -13.00 14.71
N GLU A 194 -4.38 -13.83 15.00
CA GLU A 194 -4.61 -15.16 14.46
C GLU A 194 -4.64 -15.12 12.92
N LYS A 195 -5.42 -14.21 12.34
CA LYS A 195 -5.53 -14.10 10.88
C LYS A 195 -4.22 -13.64 10.26
N VAL A 196 -3.50 -12.70 10.89
CA VAL A 196 -2.17 -12.27 10.42
C VAL A 196 -1.20 -13.45 10.40
N TYR A 197 -1.18 -14.25 11.48
CA TYR A 197 -0.32 -15.41 11.62
C TYR A 197 -0.58 -16.48 10.54
N HIS A 198 -1.86 -16.75 10.26
CA HIS A 198 -2.27 -17.78 9.31
C HIS A 198 -2.15 -17.35 7.84
N PHE A 199 -1.85 -16.09 7.54
CA PHE A 199 -1.63 -15.64 6.17
C PHE A 199 -0.40 -16.34 5.54
N PRO A 200 -0.42 -16.74 4.25
CA PRO A 200 -1.50 -16.58 3.26
C PRO A 200 -2.60 -17.66 3.28
N GLY A 201 -2.51 -18.69 4.13
CA GLY A 201 -3.40 -19.86 4.18
C GLY A 201 -4.84 -19.63 4.66
N THR A 202 -5.44 -18.50 4.31
CA THR A 202 -6.80 -18.08 4.70
C THR A 202 -7.67 -17.82 3.46
N ASP A 203 -8.98 -17.68 3.65
CA ASP A 203 -10.03 -17.64 2.61
C ASP A 203 -9.79 -16.71 1.40
N TYR A 204 -8.93 -15.70 1.54
CA TYR A 204 -8.77 -14.60 0.59
C TYR A 204 -8.04 -14.95 -0.72
N THR A 205 -7.37 -16.11 -0.78
CA THR A 205 -6.73 -16.62 -2.01
C THR A 205 -7.38 -17.92 -2.49
N SER A 206 -8.59 -18.24 -2.02
CA SER A 206 -9.28 -19.49 -2.36
C SER A 206 -9.40 -19.65 -3.87
N GLY A 207 -8.80 -20.72 -4.41
CA GLY A 207 -8.79 -21.01 -5.85
C GLY A 207 -7.59 -20.45 -6.62
N ILE A 208 -6.76 -19.58 -6.02
CA ILE A 208 -5.56 -19.03 -6.65
C ILE A 208 -4.32 -19.72 -6.06
N SER A 209 -3.53 -20.34 -6.91
CA SER A 209 -2.26 -20.93 -6.49
C SER A 209 -1.22 -19.82 -6.24
N VAL A 210 -1.03 -19.47 -4.98
CA VAL A 210 0.03 -18.55 -4.52
C VAL A 210 1.37 -19.26 -4.28
N ALA A 211 1.42 -20.59 -4.46
CA ALA A 211 2.64 -21.39 -4.41
C ALA A 211 3.43 -21.27 -5.73
N THR A 212 3.89 -20.06 -6.04
CA THR A 212 4.62 -19.71 -7.27
C THR A 212 5.83 -18.83 -6.93
N PRO A 213 6.98 -18.96 -7.64
CA PRO A 213 8.16 -18.12 -7.41
C PRO A 213 7.93 -16.62 -7.70
N LEU A 214 6.81 -16.28 -8.34
CA LEU A 214 6.39 -14.91 -8.58
C LEU A 214 5.96 -14.18 -7.30
N ILE A 215 5.49 -14.91 -6.28
CA ILE A 215 5.18 -14.33 -4.97
C ILE A 215 6.49 -14.15 -4.21
N LYS A 216 6.92 -12.90 -4.03
CA LYS A 216 8.22 -12.55 -3.44
C LYS A 216 8.17 -12.38 -1.93
N GLY A 217 6.98 -12.16 -1.38
CA GLY A 217 6.78 -11.98 0.06
C GLY A 217 5.44 -11.38 0.40
N ILE A 218 5.32 -10.97 1.66
CA ILE A 218 4.13 -10.33 2.22
C ILE A 218 4.52 -9.02 2.89
N GLN A 219 3.59 -8.07 2.97
CA GLN A 219 3.81 -6.80 3.66
C GLN A 219 2.60 -6.42 4.51
N GLY A 220 2.88 -5.94 5.73
CA GLY A 220 1.89 -5.26 6.57
C GLY A 220 1.92 -3.76 6.32
N ASN A 221 0.75 -3.16 6.09
CA ASN A 221 0.60 -1.74 5.82
C ASN A 221 0.05 -1.02 7.05
N ILE A 222 0.42 0.24 7.25
CA ILE A 222 -0.09 1.07 8.35
C ILE A 222 -0.47 2.45 7.83
N TRP A 223 -1.76 2.62 7.52
CA TRP A 223 -2.31 3.92 7.12
C TRP A 223 -2.65 4.76 8.34
N THR A 224 -2.46 6.08 8.26
CA THR A 224 -2.37 6.94 9.44
C THR A 224 -3.53 7.92 9.62
N GLU A 225 -4.62 7.81 8.85
CA GLU A 225 -5.76 8.75 8.96
C GLU A 225 -6.41 8.72 10.35
N ARG A 226 -6.31 7.58 11.04
CA ARG A 226 -6.78 7.40 12.42
C ARG A 226 -5.65 7.29 13.43
N ILE A 227 -4.40 7.59 13.09
CA ILE A 227 -3.23 7.39 13.96
C ILE A 227 -2.47 8.71 14.08
N HIS A 228 -2.70 9.43 15.19
CA HIS A 228 -2.17 10.79 15.41
C HIS A 228 -1.08 10.85 16.48
N THR A 229 -0.78 9.74 17.16
CA THR A 229 0.25 9.67 18.21
C THR A 229 1.14 8.44 18.04
N PRO A 230 2.41 8.50 18.50
CA PRO A 230 3.28 7.33 18.54
C PRO A 230 2.71 6.17 19.36
N GLN A 231 2.03 6.44 20.47
CA GLN A 231 1.43 5.43 21.33
C GLN A 231 0.32 4.68 20.61
N ARG A 232 -0.51 5.39 19.82
CA ARG A 232 -1.53 4.74 19.01
C ARG A 232 -0.93 3.94 17.86
N LEU A 233 0.13 4.44 17.22
CA LEU A 233 0.86 3.69 16.20
C LEU A 233 1.36 2.36 16.78
N GLN A 234 2.03 2.40 17.94
CA GLN A 234 2.48 1.19 18.63
C GLN A 234 1.30 0.28 18.98
N PHE A 235 0.21 0.82 19.54
CA PHE A 235 -0.97 0.03 19.89
C PHE A 235 -1.55 -0.71 18.69
N MET A 236 -1.63 -0.05 17.53
CA MET A 236 -2.19 -0.64 16.31
C MET A 236 -1.23 -1.67 15.69
N VAL A 237 0.08 -1.48 15.77
CA VAL A 237 1.05 -2.38 15.14
C VAL A 237 1.36 -3.62 16.00
N TYR A 238 1.48 -3.45 17.32
CA TYR A 238 1.84 -4.51 18.25
C TYR A 238 0.58 -5.12 18.91
N PRO A 239 0.47 -6.46 18.96
CA PRO A 239 1.52 -7.46 18.73
C PRO A 239 1.50 -8.08 17.33
N ARG A 240 0.61 -7.65 16.44
CA ARG A 240 0.45 -8.22 15.10
C ARG A 240 1.72 -8.22 14.26
N LEU A 241 2.63 -7.29 14.49
CA LEU A 241 3.95 -7.29 13.86
C LEU A 241 4.74 -8.59 14.11
N SER A 242 4.61 -9.22 15.29
CA SER A 242 5.22 -10.55 15.55
C SER A 242 4.59 -11.65 14.69
N ALA A 243 3.27 -11.63 14.56
CA ALA A 243 2.56 -12.59 13.72
C ALA A 243 2.92 -12.40 12.25
N LEU A 244 3.02 -11.15 11.79
CA LEU A 244 3.46 -10.83 10.43
C LEU A 244 4.89 -11.32 10.17
N ALA A 245 5.81 -11.08 11.10
CA ALA A 245 7.18 -11.55 10.99
C ALA A 245 7.24 -13.09 10.90
N GLU A 246 6.43 -13.80 11.69
CA GLU A 246 6.38 -15.26 11.63
C GLU A 246 5.69 -15.77 10.36
N ALA A 247 4.64 -15.10 9.89
CA ALA A 247 3.95 -15.42 8.65
C ALA A 247 4.87 -15.27 7.43
N ALA A 248 5.76 -14.28 7.45
CA ALA A 248 6.73 -14.01 6.39
C ALA A 248 7.97 -14.91 6.43
N TRP A 249 8.35 -15.42 7.61
CA TRP A 249 9.62 -16.13 7.81
C TRP A 249 9.48 -17.65 7.92
N THR A 250 8.49 -18.12 8.68
CA THR A 250 8.34 -19.54 9.02
C THR A 250 7.60 -20.26 7.90
N GLN A 251 8.16 -21.38 7.44
CA GLN A 251 7.55 -22.24 6.43
C GLN A 251 6.21 -22.79 6.92
N ASP A 252 5.20 -22.88 6.04
CA ASP A 252 3.83 -23.22 6.43
C ASP A 252 3.73 -24.58 7.16
N HIS A 253 4.49 -25.59 6.75
CA HIS A 253 4.51 -26.91 7.42
C HIS A 253 5.10 -26.88 8.84
N SER A 254 5.80 -25.80 9.21
CA SER A 254 6.40 -25.59 10.53
C SER A 254 5.58 -24.62 11.40
N LYS A 255 4.53 -24.00 10.87
CA LYS A 255 3.66 -23.10 11.63
C LYS A 255 2.82 -23.90 12.64
N ASN A 256 2.86 -23.48 13.90
CA ASN A 256 2.01 -23.98 14.98
C ASN A 256 1.51 -22.79 15.82
N TYR A 257 0.22 -22.47 15.72
CA TYR A 257 -0.33 -21.27 16.35
C TYR A 257 -0.31 -21.36 17.88
N GLU A 258 -0.55 -22.54 18.45
CA GLU A 258 -0.48 -22.75 19.90
C GLU A 258 0.92 -22.46 20.45
N ASN A 259 1.97 -22.94 19.76
CA ASN A 259 3.36 -22.66 20.09
C ASN A 259 3.72 -21.19 19.92
N PHE A 260 3.27 -20.56 18.82
CA PHE A 260 3.39 -19.12 18.63
C PHE A 260 2.77 -18.36 19.79
N ASN A 261 1.56 -18.75 20.19
CA ASN A 261 0.83 -18.14 21.28
C ASN A 261 1.61 -18.26 22.60
N LEU A 262 2.24 -19.40 22.89
CA LEU A 262 3.12 -19.55 24.06
C LEU A 262 4.36 -18.64 23.99
N ARG A 263 5.01 -18.51 22.82
CA ARG A 263 6.16 -17.61 22.65
C ARG A 263 5.77 -16.14 22.78
N MET A 264 4.52 -15.80 22.46
CA MET A 264 4.02 -14.45 22.64
C MET A 264 4.03 -13.99 24.10
N ASP A 265 3.91 -14.88 25.10
CA ASP A 265 4.01 -14.47 26.51
C ASP A 265 5.32 -13.72 26.79
N LYS A 266 6.44 -14.28 26.34
CA LYS A 266 7.76 -13.65 26.44
C LYS A 266 7.88 -12.38 25.60
N MET A 267 7.24 -12.34 24.42
CA MET A 267 7.24 -11.12 23.59
C MET A 267 6.47 -9.97 24.24
N LEU A 268 5.33 -10.25 24.88
CA LEU A 268 4.55 -9.23 25.58
C LEU A 268 5.32 -8.70 26.81
N GLU A 269 6.10 -9.54 27.50
CA GLU A 269 7.03 -9.09 28.55
C GLU A 269 8.14 -8.18 28.00
N ILE A 270 8.70 -8.52 26.85
CA ILE A 270 9.69 -7.67 26.16
C ILE A 270 9.07 -6.31 25.82
N TYR A 271 7.85 -6.29 25.28
CA TYR A 271 7.15 -5.03 24.97
C TYR A 271 6.95 -4.17 26.20
N LYS A 272 6.51 -4.76 27.32
CA LYS A 272 6.40 -4.06 28.61
C LYS A 272 7.75 -3.52 29.06
N LYS A 273 8.82 -4.32 28.99
CA LYS A 273 10.18 -3.91 29.39
C LYS A 273 10.70 -2.71 28.59
N TYR A 274 10.39 -2.63 27.30
CA TYR A 274 10.80 -1.52 26.44
C TYR A 274 9.78 -0.36 26.38
N GLY A 275 8.69 -0.42 27.16
CA GLY A 275 7.67 0.62 27.19
C GLY A 275 6.90 0.76 25.87
N ILE A 276 6.80 -0.31 25.08
CA ILE A 276 5.99 -0.34 23.85
C ILE A 276 4.52 -0.42 24.27
N VAL A 277 3.69 0.47 23.74
CA VAL A 277 2.23 0.39 23.92
C VAL A 277 1.67 -0.63 22.93
N PHE A 278 0.96 -1.66 23.39
CA PHE A 278 0.43 -2.73 22.53
C PHE A 278 -0.95 -3.18 22.98
N PHE A 279 -1.69 -3.84 22.09
CA PHE A 279 -2.92 -4.54 22.43
C PHE A 279 -2.62 -5.95 23.00
N ASN A 280 -2.99 -6.22 24.24
CA ASN A 280 -2.88 -7.54 24.85
C ASN A 280 -4.05 -8.43 24.43
N TYR A 281 -3.95 -9.05 23.24
CA TYR A 281 -5.00 -9.93 22.72
C TYR A 281 -5.34 -11.13 23.62
N LYS A 282 -4.45 -11.50 24.55
CA LYS A 282 -4.69 -12.58 25.54
C LYS A 282 -5.49 -12.12 26.75
N ASP A 283 -5.46 -10.84 27.07
CA ASP A 283 -6.21 -10.21 28.15
C ASP A 283 -6.62 -8.79 27.72
N PRO A 284 -7.64 -8.67 26.84
CA PRO A 284 -8.00 -7.40 26.20
C PRO A 284 -8.31 -6.28 27.19
N GLU A 285 -8.87 -6.60 28.37
CA GLU A 285 -9.22 -5.64 29.42
C GLU A 285 -7.99 -5.00 30.05
N SER A 286 -6.84 -5.68 30.05
CA SER A 286 -5.57 -5.13 30.55
C SER A 286 -4.94 -4.06 29.64
N SER A 287 -5.45 -3.92 28.42
CA SER A 287 -4.93 -2.98 27.42
C SER A 287 -6.07 -2.25 26.69
N PRO A 288 -6.71 -1.26 27.34
CA PRO A 288 -7.76 -0.46 26.71
C PRO A 288 -7.29 0.18 25.39
N GLU A 289 -8.21 0.33 24.44
CA GLU A 289 -7.86 0.93 23.15
C GLU A 289 -7.33 2.36 23.32
N VAL A 290 -6.15 2.62 22.76
CA VAL A 290 -5.59 3.98 22.70
C VAL A 290 -6.44 4.81 21.76
N ALA A 291 -7.02 5.91 22.25
CA ALA A 291 -7.95 6.74 21.49
C ALA A 291 -7.38 7.24 20.14
N GLY A 292 -8.21 7.21 19.10
CA GLY A 292 -7.93 7.82 17.80
C GLY A 292 -8.20 9.33 17.79
N PRO A 293 -7.93 10.00 16.67
CA PRO A 293 -8.24 11.42 16.54
C PRO A 293 -9.75 11.61 16.69
N GLU A 294 -10.13 12.64 17.46
CA GLU A 294 -11.51 13.08 17.52
C GLU A 294 -12.01 13.38 16.10
N LYS A 295 -13.20 12.90 15.75
CA LYS A 295 -13.85 13.35 14.51
C LYS A 295 -14.04 14.86 14.66
N ARG A 296 -13.27 15.68 13.93
CA ARG A 296 -13.66 17.09 13.74
C ARG A 296 -15.05 17.05 13.10
N LYS A 297 -16.03 17.59 13.84
CA LYS A 297 -17.39 17.82 13.35
C LYS A 297 -17.36 18.81 12.19
#